data_AF-A0A1R4GCG0-F1
#
_entry.id   AF-A0A1R4GCG0-F1
#
_cell.length_a   1.000
_cell.length_b   1.000
_cell.length_c   1.000
_cell.angle_alpha   90.00
_cell.angle_beta   90.00
_cell.angle_gamma   90.00
#
_symmetry.space_group_name_H-M   'P 1'
#
loop_
_entity.id
_entity.type
_entity.pdbx_description
1 polymer ?
#
loop_
_entity_poly.entity_id
_entity_poly.type
_entity_poly.pdbx_seq_one_letter_code
_entity_poly.pdbx_strand_id
1 'polypeptide(L)'
;MTTVDYILIIIAVVIMVVGLYMIIRGILARKDNANSQAIIRDKNGIPIIPRHERNLVEPSDPVHIEESETIITPDREKLQSVIHEDSKVPVASGSFGAAQTPQAATIEDYEQQPQYESDNDYEPASTASKVTPFSNPLNTASAQDPAVEKQTITDMELAGLHIDDGEDDVFSTLASATEKLMPVIETAEETEFADNSPMLDHHLLAAADQDQNSPLNHAQENINITLIPKNNYEFIEGKTILSLVSQYGLKYGAMNMFHRYENKDGSGILWFSMMGVDQNGVITPFDLNLLPTSRYSGLVLFLSLPHPKATQGFDTMMSVVNLISNDLNALILDENNEILTRERRQQLRTEVQEYQAAMREAR
;
A
#
# COMPACT_ATOMS: atom_id res chain seq x y z
N MET A 1 62.27 -15.27 22.39
CA MET A 1 61.58 -15.32 21.10
C MET A 1 62.40 -16.18 20.17
N THR A 2 61.79 -17.25 19.67
CA THR A 2 62.38 -18.15 18.70
C THR A 2 62.34 -17.52 17.30
N THR A 3 63.19 -17.96 16.40
CA THR A 3 63.15 -17.56 14.97
C THR A 3 61.77 -17.83 14.34
N VAL A 4 61.04 -18.83 14.84
CA VAL A 4 59.66 -19.13 14.43
C VAL A 4 58.68 -18.03 14.84
N ASP A 5 58.83 -17.46 16.04
CA ASP A 5 57.98 -16.35 16.51
C ASP A 5 58.12 -15.12 15.61
N TYR A 6 59.35 -14.80 15.17
CA TYR A 6 59.60 -13.70 14.25
C TYR A 6 58.97 -13.94 12.87
N ILE A 7 59.01 -15.17 12.35
CA ILE A 7 58.39 -15.52 11.06
C ILE A 7 56.86 -15.37 11.14
N LEU A 8 56.24 -15.82 12.24
CA LEU A 8 54.79 -15.69 12.44
C LEU A 8 54.34 -14.24 12.56
N ILE A 9 55.12 -13.39 13.25
CA ILE A 9 54.84 -11.96 13.35
C ILE A 9 54.92 -11.29 11.97
N ILE A 10 55.92 -11.63 11.16
CA ILE A 10 56.07 -11.07 9.81
C ILE A 10 54.88 -11.47 8.92
N ILE A 11 54.44 -12.73 8.97
CA ILE A 11 53.27 -13.19 8.21
C ILE A 11 52.00 -12.46 8.64
N ALA A 12 51.78 -12.27 9.95
CA ALA A 12 50.63 -11.55 10.47
C ALA A 12 50.59 -10.09 10.00
N VAL A 13 51.75 -9.40 9.97
CA VAL A 13 51.85 -8.02 9.48
C VAL A 13 51.55 -7.94 7.98
N VAL A 14 52.03 -8.90 7.18
CA VAL A 14 51.75 -8.94 5.72
C VAL A 14 50.25 -9.12 5.46
N ILE A 15 49.58 -10.02 6.16
CA ILE A 15 48.13 -10.24 6.02
C ILE A 15 47.35 -8.97 6.39
N MET A 16 47.76 -8.28 7.48
CA MET A 16 47.10 -7.03 7.89
C MET A 16 47.27 -5.92 6.84
N VAL A 17 48.46 -5.78 6.25
CA VAL A 17 48.73 -4.77 5.20
C VAL A 17 47.93 -5.06 3.93
N VAL A 18 47.82 -6.34 3.52
CA VAL A 18 47.01 -6.74 2.37
C VAL A 18 45.51 -6.50 2.62
N GLY A 19 45.02 -6.82 3.81
CA GLY A 19 43.64 -6.55 4.22
C GLY A 19 43.31 -5.06 4.21
N LEU A 20 44.21 -4.23 4.74
CA LEU A 20 44.07 -2.77 4.73
C LEU A 20 44.08 -2.22 3.30
N TYR A 21 44.96 -2.74 2.44
CA TYR A 21 45.02 -2.36 1.03
C TYR A 21 43.73 -2.69 0.27
N MET A 22 43.11 -3.86 0.51
CA MET A 22 41.82 -4.19 -0.11
C MET A 22 40.68 -3.27 0.34
N ILE A 23 40.65 -2.87 1.62
CA ILE A 23 39.64 -1.93 2.14
C ILE A 23 39.80 -0.54 1.50
N ILE A 24 41.03 -0.03 1.41
CA ILE A 24 41.29 1.28 0.78
C ILE A 24 40.96 1.25 -0.72
N ARG A 25 41.32 0.16 -1.42
CA ARG A 25 40.99 -0.01 -2.84
C ARG A 25 39.48 -0.11 -3.09
N GLY A 26 38.74 -0.76 -2.19
CA GLY A 26 37.28 -0.86 -2.27
C GLY A 26 36.56 0.49 -2.12
N ILE A 27 37.10 1.39 -1.29
CA ILE A 27 36.56 2.75 -1.11
C ILE A 27 36.87 3.62 -2.32
N LEU A 28 38.06 3.48 -2.93
CA LEU A 28 38.44 4.26 -4.10
C LEU A 28 37.68 3.84 -5.36
N ALA A 29 37.40 2.53 -5.54
CA ALA A 29 36.58 2.01 -6.64
C ALA A 29 35.10 2.45 -6.58
N ARG A 30 34.61 2.92 -5.43
CA ARG A 30 33.26 3.50 -5.30
C ARG A 30 33.18 4.95 -5.80
N LYS A 31 34.31 5.64 -6.00
CA LYS A 31 34.32 7.06 -6.41
C LYS A 31 34.22 7.26 -7.93
N ASP A 32 34.52 6.24 -8.72
CA ASP A 32 34.54 6.35 -10.19
C ASP A 32 33.16 6.11 -10.85
N ASN A 33 32.15 5.71 -10.09
CA ASN A 33 30.77 5.50 -10.59
C ASN A 33 29.80 6.65 -10.28
N ALA A 34 30.31 7.80 -9.80
CA ALA A 34 29.48 8.90 -9.34
C ALA A 34 29.19 10.00 -10.39
N ASN A 35 29.43 9.77 -11.69
CA ASN A 35 29.19 10.81 -12.71
C ASN A 35 28.59 10.32 -14.04
N SER A 36 27.87 9.20 -14.02
CA SER A 36 27.03 8.81 -15.17
C SER A 36 25.58 9.24 -14.89
N GLN A 37 25.24 10.51 -15.16
CA GLN A 37 23.83 10.88 -15.24
C GLN A 37 23.19 10.08 -16.39
N ALA A 38 22.33 9.13 -16.02
CA ALA A 38 21.55 8.37 -16.99
C ALA A 38 20.55 9.32 -17.66
N ILE A 39 20.83 9.71 -18.90
CA ILE A 39 19.87 10.45 -19.73
C ILE A 39 18.67 9.51 -19.95
N ILE A 40 17.58 9.77 -19.24
CA ILE A 40 16.33 9.01 -19.39
C ILE A 40 15.81 9.27 -20.80
N ARG A 41 15.53 8.23 -21.57
CA ARG A 41 14.99 8.33 -22.94
C ARG A 41 13.54 7.87 -22.98
N ASP A 42 12.73 8.50 -23.82
CA ASP A 42 11.35 8.06 -24.04
C ASP A 42 11.30 6.79 -24.93
N LYS A 43 10.09 6.24 -25.11
CA LYS A 43 9.81 5.08 -25.98
C LYS A 43 10.19 5.28 -27.46
N ASN A 44 10.47 6.52 -27.87
CA ASN A 44 10.85 6.91 -29.22
C ASN A 44 12.34 7.28 -29.32
N GLY A 45 13.13 7.09 -28.24
CA GLY A 45 14.57 7.33 -28.21
C GLY A 45 14.99 8.79 -27.98
N ILE A 46 14.04 9.69 -27.73
CA ILE A 46 14.27 11.12 -27.48
C ILE A 46 14.73 11.31 -26.02
N PRO A 47 15.82 12.05 -25.77
CA PRO A 47 16.29 12.30 -24.41
C PRO A 47 15.31 13.19 -23.64
N ILE A 48 14.84 12.71 -22.49
CA ILE A 48 13.98 13.42 -21.54
C ILE A 48 14.89 14.27 -20.65
N ILE A 49 15.10 15.52 -21.05
CA ILE A 49 15.90 16.48 -20.28
C ILE A 49 15.01 17.09 -19.19
N PRO A 50 15.37 16.97 -17.89
CA PRO A 50 14.66 17.58 -16.78
C PRO A 50 14.45 19.09 -16.99
N ARG A 51 13.30 19.62 -16.52
CA ARG A 51 12.91 21.04 -16.73
C ARG A 51 13.96 22.06 -16.30
N HIS A 52 14.80 21.72 -15.31
CA HIS A 52 15.86 22.57 -14.76
C HIS A 52 17.18 22.52 -15.54
N GLU A 53 17.38 21.53 -16.42
CA GLU A 53 18.62 21.33 -17.19
C GLU A 53 18.53 21.93 -18.61
N ARG A 54 17.38 22.50 -18.97
CA ARG A 54 17.10 23.04 -20.32
C ARG A 54 17.92 24.30 -20.68
N ASN A 55 18.48 25.00 -19.69
CA ASN A 55 19.08 26.34 -19.87
C ASN A 55 20.63 26.36 -19.92
N LEU A 56 21.29 25.22 -20.08
CA LEU A 56 22.77 25.16 -20.12
C LEU A 56 23.36 24.86 -21.50
N VAL A 57 22.58 24.96 -22.58
CA VAL A 57 23.08 24.76 -23.94
C VAL A 57 23.24 26.11 -24.64
N GLU A 58 24.49 26.54 -24.76
CA GLU A 58 24.95 27.65 -25.60
C GLU A 58 24.60 27.34 -27.08
N PRO A 59 24.05 28.31 -27.85
CA PRO A 59 23.51 28.02 -29.17
C PRO A 59 24.64 27.92 -30.21
N SER A 60 24.78 26.76 -30.84
CA SER A 60 25.50 26.62 -32.11
C SER A 60 24.52 26.58 -33.29
N ASP A 61 24.96 27.16 -34.40
CA ASP A 61 24.21 27.72 -35.53
C ASP A 61 23.07 26.88 -36.14
N PRO A 62 22.02 27.51 -36.71
CA PRO A 62 20.87 26.81 -37.25
C PRO A 62 21.17 26.21 -38.63
N VAL A 63 20.91 24.90 -38.76
CA VAL A 63 20.78 24.24 -40.07
C VAL A 63 19.39 24.56 -40.63
N HIS A 64 19.37 25.05 -41.86
CA HIS A 64 18.19 25.40 -42.64
C HIS A 64 17.32 24.16 -42.91
N ILE A 65 16.04 24.20 -42.52
CA ILE A 65 15.03 23.20 -42.90
C ILE A 65 13.86 23.97 -43.51
N GLU A 66 13.53 23.64 -44.75
CA GLU A 66 12.44 24.26 -45.51
C GLU A 66 11.08 24.03 -44.86
N GLU A 67 10.28 25.09 -44.80
CA GLU A 67 8.92 25.12 -44.30
C GLU A 67 7.99 24.35 -45.26
N SER A 68 7.34 23.29 -44.79
CA SER A 68 6.12 22.76 -45.40
C SER A 68 4.97 22.95 -44.43
N GLU A 69 4.09 23.90 -44.77
CA GLU A 69 2.84 24.13 -44.05
C GLU A 69 1.96 22.88 -44.17
N THR A 70 1.66 22.23 -43.04
CA THR A 70 0.58 21.24 -42.97
C THR A 70 -0.54 21.81 -42.11
N ILE A 71 -1.56 22.36 -42.77
CA ILE A 71 -2.80 22.83 -42.15
C ILE A 71 -3.61 21.58 -41.75
N ILE A 72 -3.88 21.42 -40.45
CA ILE A 72 -4.76 20.35 -39.95
C ILE A 72 -6.17 20.94 -39.78
N THR A 73 -7.06 20.65 -40.73
CA THR A 73 -8.51 20.77 -40.54
C THR A 73 -9.06 19.43 -40.03
N PRO A 74 -9.85 19.39 -38.94
CA PRO A 74 -10.44 18.15 -38.46
C PRO A 74 -11.67 17.78 -39.32
N ASP A 75 -11.60 16.63 -39.99
CA ASP A 75 -12.72 16.01 -40.70
C ASP A 75 -13.64 15.26 -39.71
N ARG A 76 -14.94 15.59 -39.69
CA ARG A 76 -15.92 15.08 -38.72
C ARG A 76 -16.85 14.01 -39.30
N GLU A 77 -16.52 13.41 -40.44
CA GLU A 77 -17.31 12.31 -40.99
C GLU A 77 -16.78 10.94 -40.55
N LYS A 78 -17.21 10.47 -39.37
CA LYS A 78 -17.47 9.06 -39.00
C LYS A 78 -17.44 8.88 -37.48
N LEU A 79 -18.48 9.37 -36.81
CA LEU A 79 -18.88 8.87 -35.50
C LEU A 79 -20.37 8.50 -35.60
N GLN A 80 -20.65 7.25 -35.95
CA GLN A 80 -22.00 6.70 -35.87
C GLN A 80 -22.05 5.82 -34.61
N SER A 81 -22.89 6.21 -33.67
CA SER A 81 -23.20 5.47 -32.44
C SER A 81 -23.95 4.18 -32.79
N VAL A 82 -23.40 3.04 -32.39
CA VAL A 82 -24.08 1.74 -32.48
C VAL A 82 -24.78 1.48 -31.16
N ILE A 83 -26.10 1.67 -31.15
CA ILE A 83 -27.03 1.19 -30.12
C ILE A 83 -27.35 -0.28 -30.47
N HIS A 84 -27.21 -1.21 -29.54
CA HIS A 84 -27.74 -2.57 -29.68
C HIS A 84 -28.86 -2.80 -28.68
N GLU A 85 -30.03 -3.15 -29.21
CA GLU A 85 -31.20 -3.67 -28.52
C GLU A 85 -31.44 -5.14 -28.97
N ASP A 86 -32.22 -5.85 -28.19
CA ASP A 86 -32.31 -7.30 -27.99
C ASP A 86 -32.70 -8.25 -29.14
N SER A 87 -32.34 -9.53 -28.90
CA SER A 87 -33.02 -10.79 -29.33
C SER A 87 -32.91 -11.34 -30.76
N LYS A 88 -32.20 -12.48 -30.93
CA LYS A 88 -32.75 -13.85 -31.16
C LYS A 88 -31.70 -14.87 -31.66
N VAL A 89 -31.80 -16.08 -31.13
CA VAL A 89 -31.08 -17.32 -31.50
C VAL A 89 -31.49 -17.83 -32.89
N PRO A 90 -30.60 -18.51 -33.64
CA PRO A 90 -30.89 -19.90 -33.99
C PRO A 90 -29.68 -20.86 -33.93
N VAL A 91 -30.04 -22.14 -33.98
CA VAL A 91 -29.33 -23.38 -33.64
C VAL A 91 -28.61 -23.98 -34.86
N ALA A 92 -27.47 -24.65 -34.62
CA ALA A 92 -27.15 -26.03 -35.05
C ALA A 92 -25.72 -26.27 -35.61
N SER A 93 -25.10 -27.31 -35.05
CA SER A 93 -24.34 -28.40 -35.70
C SER A 93 -22.85 -28.23 -36.07
N GLY A 94 -22.03 -29.16 -35.55
CA GLY A 94 -20.70 -29.50 -36.10
C GLY A 94 -19.74 -30.07 -35.06
N SER A 95 -19.65 -31.39 -34.97
CA SER A 95 -18.89 -32.19 -33.99
C SER A 95 -17.56 -32.73 -34.53
N PHE A 96 -16.69 -33.15 -33.59
CA PHE A 96 -15.49 -34.02 -33.67
C PHE A 96 -14.19 -33.35 -34.12
N GLY A 97 -13.02 -33.55 -33.51
CA GLY A 97 -12.44 -34.41 -32.45
C GLY A 97 -10.91 -34.12 -32.48
N ALA A 98 -9.97 -34.66 -31.71
CA ALA A 98 -9.86 -35.49 -30.52
C ALA A 98 -8.37 -35.42 -30.11
N ALA A 99 -8.08 -35.66 -28.81
CA ALA A 99 -6.84 -36.20 -28.23
C ALA A 99 -5.49 -35.47 -28.41
N GLN A 100 -4.87 -35.13 -27.28
CA GLN A 100 -3.56 -35.69 -26.88
C GLN A 100 -3.19 -35.31 -25.43
N THR A 101 -3.08 -36.33 -24.58
CA THR A 101 -2.28 -36.35 -23.35
C THR A 101 -0.78 -36.37 -23.67
N PRO A 102 0.06 -35.81 -22.80
CA PRO A 102 0.98 -36.61 -21.98
C PRO A 102 1.11 -36.03 -20.55
N GLN A 103 1.77 -36.58 -19.54
CA GLN A 103 2.26 -37.90 -19.13
C GLN A 103 2.87 -37.63 -17.74
N ALA A 104 2.66 -38.54 -16.79
CA ALA A 104 3.16 -38.41 -15.42
C ALA A 104 4.70 -38.40 -15.37
N ALA A 105 5.26 -37.54 -14.53
CA ALA A 105 6.66 -37.56 -14.15
C ALA A 105 6.78 -37.97 -12.67
N THR A 106 7.32 -39.16 -12.48
CA THR A 106 7.85 -39.74 -11.25
C THR A 106 9.05 -38.91 -10.78
N ILE A 107 9.15 -38.63 -9.48
CA ILE A 107 10.42 -38.25 -8.85
C ILE A 107 10.62 -39.15 -7.63
N GLU A 108 11.62 -40.01 -7.77
CA GLU A 108 12.27 -40.78 -6.72
C GLU A 108 13.20 -39.88 -5.89
N ASP A 109 13.36 -40.27 -4.63
CA ASP A 109 14.52 -40.08 -3.75
C ASP A 109 15.16 -38.69 -3.62
N TYR A 110 15.01 -38.11 -2.42
CA TYR A 110 16.15 -37.59 -1.65
C TYR A 110 15.79 -37.67 -0.15
N GLU A 111 16.16 -38.79 0.47
CA GLU A 111 16.44 -38.86 1.91
C GLU A 111 17.70 -38.05 2.22
N GLN A 112 17.65 -37.20 3.24
CA GLN A 112 18.68 -37.06 4.28
C GLN A 112 18.31 -35.96 5.29
N GLN A 113 17.99 -36.40 6.51
CA GLN A 113 17.86 -35.60 7.73
C GLN A 113 19.22 -35.24 8.32
N PRO A 114 19.23 -34.28 9.27
CA PRO A 114 19.74 -34.60 10.59
C PRO A 114 18.68 -34.44 11.68
N GLN A 115 18.63 -35.43 12.58
CA GLN A 115 17.84 -35.46 13.81
C GLN A 115 18.27 -34.35 14.77
N TYR A 116 17.29 -33.68 15.38
CA TYR A 116 17.46 -32.94 16.63
C TYR A 116 16.60 -33.67 17.67
N GLU A 117 17.24 -34.39 18.59
CA GLU A 117 16.60 -34.85 19.82
C GLU A 117 16.40 -33.63 20.72
N SER A 118 15.16 -33.44 21.17
CA SER A 118 14.85 -32.53 22.27
C SER A 118 13.92 -33.27 23.23
N ASP A 119 14.52 -33.78 24.30
CA ASP A 119 13.81 -34.03 25.55
C ASP A 119 13.17 -32.73 26.02
N ASN A 120 11.91 -32.77 26.44
CA ASN A 120 11.41 -32.00 27.57
C ASN A 120 9.97 -32.43 27.92
N ASP A 121 9.86 -33.08 29.08
CA ASP A 121 8.63 -33.19 29.87
C ASP A 121 8.14 -31.79 30.26
N TYR A 122 6.90 -31.45 29.94
CA TYR A 122 6.14 -30.43 30.68
C TYR A 122 4.63 -30.70 30.60
N GLU A 123 4.01 -30.82 31.78
CA GLU A 123 2.55 -30.95 31.94
C GLU A 123 1.80 -29.62 31.67
N PRO A 124 0.54 -29.68 31.18
CA PRO A 124 -0.23 -28.48 30.86
C PRO A 124 -1.04 -27.95 32.06
N ALA A 125 -0.95 -26.65 32.32
CA ALA A 125 -1.87 -25.93 33.20
C ALA A 125 -2.96 -25.23 32.37
N SER A 126 -4.20 -25.71 32.51
CA SER A 126 -5.40 -25.11 31.92
C SER A 126 -5.78 -23.80 32.62
N THR A 127 -6.13 -22.75 31.87
CA THR A 127 -7.11 -21.76 32.36
C THR A 127 -7.99 -21.25 31.22
N ALA A 128 -9.28 -21.16 31.52
CA ALA A 128 -10.38 -20.92 30.59
C ALA A 128 -10.54 -19.43 30.22
N SER A 129 -10.78 -19.17 28.93
CA SER A 129 -11.17 -17.84 28.45
C SER A 129 -12.67 -17.61 28.62
N LYS A 130 -13.03 -16.50 29.26
CA LYS A 130 -14.41 -16.03 29.45
C LYS A 130 -14.73 -14.94 28.44
N VAL A 131 -15.78 -15.17 27.66
CA VAL A 131 -16.36 -14.29 26.65
C VAL A 131 -17.12 -13.14 27.32
N THR A 132 -16.98 -11.92 26.79
CA THR A 132 -17.98 -10.85 26.99
C THR A 132 -18.31 -10.16 25.66
N PRO A 133 -19.59 -9.82 25.39
CA PRO A 133 -20.01 -9.16 24.15
C PRO A 133 -19.87 -7.64 24.25
N PHE A 134 -19.36 -7.01 23.19
CA PHE A 134 -19.32 -5.56 23.03
C PHE A 134 -20.69 -5.05 22.56
N SER A 135 -21.20 -4.02 23.23
CA SER A 135 -22.45 -3.32 22.89
C SER A 135 -22.10 -1.94 22.34
N ASN A 136 -22.57 -1.64 21.13
CA ASN A 136 -22.45 -0.33 20.49
C ASN A 136 -23.60 0.59 20.95
N PRO A 137 -23.34 1.84 21.38
CA PRO A 137 -24.38 2.87 21.38
C PRO A 137 -24.22 3.80 20.17
N LEU A 138 -25.18 3.67 19.25
CA LEU A 138 -25.44 4.62 18.17
C LEU A 138 -26.03 5.91 18.75
N ASN A 139 -25.54 7.02 18.21
CA ASN A 139 -25.87 8.40 18.46
C ASN A 139 -27.31 8.75 18.04
N THR A 140 -28.08 9.40 18.90
CA THR A 140 -29.22 10.26 18.51
C THR A 140 -29.46 11.36 19.53
N ALA A 141 -29.66 12.57 18.98
CA ALA A 141 -30.53 13.66 19.43
C ALA A 141 -29.87 14.95 19.97
N SER A 142 -30.04 15.97 19.12
CA SER A 142 -30.61 17.30 19.42
C SER A 142 -29.68 18.51 19.51
N ALA A 143 -29.96 19.40 18.56
CA ALA A 143 -29.52 20.78 18.45
C ALA A 143 -29.93 21.61 19.68
N GLN A 144 -29.06 22.56 20.04
CA GLN A 144 -29.41 23.71 20.87
C GLN A 144 -28.58 24.94 20.44
N ASP A 145 -29.32 26.02 20.17
CA ASP A 145 -28.87 27.36 19.81
C ASP A 145 -27.91 27.99 20.84
N PRO A 146 -26.95 28.85 20.42
CA PRO A 146 -26.32 29.79 21.32
C PRO A 146 -27.08 31.13 21.32
N ALA A 147 -27.50 31.55 22.51
CA ALA A 147 -28.12 32.83 22.78
C ALA A 147 -27.14 34.00 22.55
N VAL A 148 -27.65 35.05 21.90
CA VAL A 148 -26.99 36.33 21.63
C VAL A 148 -27.01 37.21 22.88
N GLU A 149 -25.83 37.56 23.38
CA GLU A 149 -25.65 38.54 24.46
C GLU A 149 -25.56 39.96 23.88
N LYS A 150 -26.42 40.84 24.37
CA LYS A 150 -26.63 42.21 23.90
C LYS A 150 -25.80 43.16 24.76
N GLN A 151 -24.74 43.77 24.21
CA GLN A 151 -24.02 44.85 24.88
C GLN A 151 -24.31 46.20 24.21
N THR A 152 -25.01 47.02 24.99
CA THR A 152 -25.36 48.42 24.79
C THR A 152 -24.09 49.27 24.85
N ILE A 153 -23.79 50.04 23.80
CA ILE A 153 -22.80 51.12 23.86
C ILE A 153 -23.56 52.44 23.93
N THR A 154 -23.30 53.16 25.01
CA THR A 154 -23.84 54.45 25.43
C THR A 154 -23.37 55.61 24.57
N ASP A 155 -24.30 56.53 24.33
CA ASP A 155 -24.10 57.87 23.79
C ASP A 155 -23.01 58.66 24.55
N MET A 156 -22.13 59.34 23.79
CA MET A 156 -21.26 60.38 24.33
C MET A 156 -21.12 61.53 23.32
N GLU A 157 -21.93 62.55 23.59
CA GLU A 157 -21.65 63.99 23.55
C GLU A 157 -21.00 64.63 22.31
N LEU A 158 -21.87 65.38 21.64
CA LEU A 158 -21.71 66.52 20.75
C LEU A 158 -20.70 67.58 21.25
N ALA A 159 -19.62 67.80 20.50
CA ALA A 159 -18.90 69.07 20.53
C ALA A 159 -18.13 69.36 19.22
N GLY A 160 -18.68 70.28 18.43
CA GLY A 160 -17.91 71.32 17.75
C GLY A 160 -17.12 70.95 16.49
N LEU A 161 -17.75 71.12 15.33
CA LEU A 161 -17.06 71.64 14.14
C LEU A 161 -18.04 72.48 13.31
N HIS A 162 -17.68 73.76 13.15
CA HIS A 162 -18.26 74.63 12.13
C HIS A 162 -18.01 74.00 10.76
N ILE A 163 -19.07 73.77 9.99
CA ILE A 163 -18.98 73.46 8.57
C ILE A 163 -19.04 74.81 7.84
N ASP A 164 -17.93 75.14 7.19
CA ASP A 164 -17.88 76.13 6.11
C ASP A 164 -18.35 75.41 4.84
N ASP A 165 -19.45 75.88 4.26
CA ASP A 165 -20.11 75.27 3.11
C ASP A 165 -19.30 75.54 1.83
N GLY A 166 -18.68 74.49 1.32
CA GLY A 166 -18.30 74.39 -0.08
C GLY A 166 -16.84 74.02 -0.25
N GLU A 167 -16.57 72.72 -0.39
CA GLU A 167 -15.83 72.14 -1.53
C GLU A 167 -16.29 70.68 -1.69
N ASP A 168 -16.47 70.24 -2.93
CA ASP A 168 -16.89 68.88 -3.26
C ASP A 168 -15.93 67.85 -2.64
N ASP A 169 -16.48 66.89 -1.90
CA ASP A 169 -15.71 65.83 -1.24
C ASP A 169 -14.78 65.12 -2.23
N VAL A 170 -13.48 65.40 -2.15
CA VAL A 170 -12.42 64.78 -2.97
C VAL A 170 -12.44 63.25 -2.91
N PHE A 171 -12.93 62.68 -1.81
CA PHE A 171 -13.16 61.25 -1.63
C PHE A 171 -14.26 60.69 -2.54
N SER A 172 -15.32 61.47 -2.77
CA SER A 172 -16.44 61.09 -3.64
C SER A 172 -16.02 61.04 -5.11
N THR A 173 -15.13 61.94 -5.55
CA THR A 173 -14.53 61.87 -6.89
C THR A 173 -13.60 60.68 -7.08
N LEU A 174 -12.84 60.29 -6.06
CA LEU A 174 -11.97 59.11 -6.15
C LEU A 174 -12.80 57.82 -6.20
N ALA A 175 -13.83 57.72 -5.36
CA ALA A 175 -14.77 56.60 -5.37
C ALA A 175 -15.51 56.46 -6.71
N SER A 176 -15.96 57.58 -7.29
CA SER A 176 -16.61 57.57 -8.60
C SER A 176 -15.64 57.19 -9.73
N ALA A 177 -14.37 57.61 -9.65
CA ALA A 177 -13.36 57.25 -10.63
C ALA A 177 -12.96 55.76 -10.55
N THR A 178 -12.92 55.17 -9.35
CA THR A 178 -12.62 53.73 -9.19
C THR A 178 -13.78 52.86 -9.68
N GLU A 179 -15.02 53.27 -9.43
CA GLU A 179 -16.22 52.59 -9.94
C GLU A 179 -16.24 52.58 -11.47
N LYS A 180 -15.78 53.65 -12.11
CA LYS A 180 -15.76 53.79 -13.58
C LYS A 180 -14.66 52.99 -14.27
N LEU A 181 -13.66 52.49 -13.55
CA LEU A 181 -12.50 51.79 -14.10
C LEU A 181 -12.54 50.27 -13.89
N MET A 182 -13.47 49.75 -13.09
CA MET A 182 -13.67 48.31 -12.94
C MET A 182 -14.68 47.85 -13.99
N PRO A 183 -14.27 47.08 -15.03
CA PRO A 183 -15.26 46.41 -15.86
C PRO A 183 -16.08 45.50 -14.95
N VAL A 184 -17.41 45.62 -15.00
CA VAL A 184 -18.31 44.68 -14.35
C VAL A 184 -18.02 43.31 -14.97
N ILE A 185 -17.29 42.47 -14.25
CA ILE A 185 -17.09 41.08 -14.65
C ILE A 185 -18.45 40.43 -14.42
N GLU A 186 -19.13 40.03 -15.49
CA GLU A 186 -20.33 39.22 -15.41
C GLU A 186 -19.95 37.91 -14.71
N THR A 187 -20.34 37.78 -13.45
CA THR A 187 -20.22 36.53 -12.71
C THR A 187 -21.10 35.52 -13.43
N ALA A 188 -20.48 34.61 -14.20
CA ALA A 188 -21.22 33.52 -14.82
C ALA A 188 -21.95 32.74 -13.71
N GLU A 189 -23.25 32.51 -13.88
CA GLU A 189 -24.00 31.62 -12.99
C GLU A 189 -23.38 30.23 -13.12
N GLU A 190 -22.62 29.81 -12.10
CA GLU A 190 -22.14 28.44 -11.99
C GLU A 190 -23.37 27.55 -11.82
N THR A 191 -23.54 26.59 -12.73
CA THR A 191 -24.54 25.53 -12.55
C THR A 191 -24.26 24.82 -11.24
N GLU A 192 -25.19 24.89 -10.30
CA GLU A 192 -25.10 24.15 -9.05
C GLU A 192 -24.89 22.66 -9.36
N PHE A 193 -23.81 22.08 -8.82
CA PHE A 193 -23.53 20.65 -8.93
C PHE A 193 -24.58 19.88 -8.14
N ALA A 194 -25.70 19.57 -8.79
CA ALA A 194 -26.81 18.85 -8.18
C ALA A 194 -26.53 17.34 -8.02
N ASP A 195 -25.74 16.76 -8.92
CA ASP A 195 -25.46 15.33 -8.97
C ASP A 195 -23.96 15.02 -9.14
N ASN A 196 -23.53 13.91 -8.56
CA ASN A 196 -22.19 13.37 -8.76
C ASN A 196 -21.99 12.94 -10.23
N SER A 197 -20.74 12.95 -10.69
CA SER A 197 -20.46 12.42 -12.03
C SER A 197 -20.76 10.91 -12.08
N PRO A 198 -21.35 10.39 -13.17
CA PRO A 198 -21.67 8.96 -13.30
C PRO A 198 -20.42 8.06 -13.26
N MET A 199 -19.26 8.61 -13.61
CA MET A 199 -17.97 7.93 -13.46
C MET A 199 -17.54 7.79 -12.00
N LEU A 200 -17.78 8.82 -11.18
CA LEU A 200 -17.49 8.79 -9.74
C LEU A 200 -18.44 7.81 -9.04
N ASP A 201 -19.73 7.86 -9.35
CA ASP A 201 -20.72 6.93 -8.78
C ASP A 201 -20.39 5.47 -9.09
N HIS A 202 -19.98 5.17 -10.33
CA HIS A 202 -19.53 3.83 -10.68
C HIS A 202 -18.31 3.37 -9.86
N HIS A 203 -17.33 4.26 -9.64
CA HIS A 203 -16.16 3.93 -8.83
C HIS A 203 -16.51 3.73 -7.34
N LEU A 204 -17.41 4.55 -6.78
CA LEU A 204 -17.86 4.39 -5.40
C LEU A 204 -18.62 3.07 -5.22
N LEU A 205 -19.51 2.73 -6.14
CA LEU A 205 -20.27 1.47 -6.09
C LEU A 205 -19.35 0.25 -6.24
N ALA A 206 -18.41 0.28 -7.18
CA ALA A 206 -17.45 -0.81 -7.36
C ALA A 206 -16.54 -1.01 -6.13
N ALA A 207 -16.09 0.08 -5.49
CA ALA A 207 -15.33 0.01 -4.26
C ALA A 207 -16.16 -0.56 -3.09
N ALA A 208 -17.42 -0.13 -2.97
CA ALA A 208 -18.34 -0.64 -1.96
C ALA A 208 -18.62 -2.15 -2.14
N ASP A 209 -18.84 -2.60 -3.38
CA ASP A 209 -19.08 -4.02 -3.68
C ASP A 209 -17.85 -4.89 -3.36
N GLN A 210 -16.64 -4.39 -3.61
CA GLN A 210 -15.40 -5.09 -3.29
C GLN A 210 -15.19 -5.21 -1.78
N ASP A 211 -15.51 -4.17 -1.01
CA ASP A 211 -15.45 -4.21 0.45
C ASP A 211 -16.51 -5.16 1.01
N GLN A 212 -17.78 -5.02 0.61
CA GLN A 212 -18.87 -5.85 1.14
C GLN A 212 -18.68 -7.34 0.81
N ASN A 213 -18.20 -7.68 -0.39
CA ASN A 213 -18.01 -9.08 -0.81
C ASN A 213 -16.61 -9.64 -0.51
N SER A 214 -15.81 -8.96 0.32
CA SER A 214 -14.49 -9.43 0.70
C SER A 214 -14.56 -10.70 1.57
N PRO A 215 -13.66 -11.69 1.36
CA PRO A 215 -13.54 -12.87 2.22
C PRO A 215 -13.37 -12.54 3.71
N LEU A 216 -12.80 -11.37 4.02
CA LEU A 216 -12.59 -10.92 5.40
C LEU A 216 -13.90 -10.56 6.12
N ASN A 217 -14.87 -9.95 5.43
CA ASN A 217 -16.14 -9.55 6.04
C ASN A 217 -17.10 -10.73 6.26
N HIS A 218 -16.92 -11.80 5.48
CA HIS A 218 -17.70 -13.04 5.58
C HIS A 218 -16.93 -14.17 6.28
N ALA A 219 -15.83 -13.86 6.95
CA ALA A 219 -14.98 -14.83 7.62
C ALA A 219 -15.75 -15.54 8.75
N GLN A 220 -15.74 -16.87 8.71
CA GLN A 220 -16.24 -17.73 9.78
C GLN A 220 -15.08 -18.23 10.64
N GLU A 221 -13.96 -18.54 10.00
CA GLU A 221 -12.75 -19.09 10.61
C GLU A 221 -11.51 -18.43 10.03
N ASN A 222 -10.37 -18.51 10.74
CA ASN A 222 -9.09 -17.99 10.29
C ASN A 222 -7.98 -19.03 10.51
N ILE A 223 -7.10 -19.18 9.53
CA ILE A 223 -5.82 -19.88 9.70
C ILE A 223 -4.77 -18.84 10.07
N ASN A 224 -4.24 -18.93 11.28
CA ASN A 224 -3.31 -17.93 11.85
C ASN A 224 -1.87 -18.45 11.83
N ILE A 225 -0.93 -17.60 11.44
CA ILE A 225 0.50 -17.84 11.53
C ILE A 225 1.15 -16.65 12.21
N THR A 226 1.86 -16.90 13.31
CA THR A 226 2.46 -15.86 14.13
C THR A 226 3.97 -15.80 13.89
N LEU A 227 4.50 -14.58 13.79
CA LEU A 227 5.93 -14.29 13.68
C LEU A 227 6.39 -13.58 14.94
N ILE A 228 7.37 -14.15 15.64
CA ILE A 228 7.98 -13.55 16.84
C ILE A 228 9.50 -13.48 16.65
N PRO A 229 10.18 -12.34 16.90
CA PRO A 229 11.64 -12.26 16.86
C PRO A 229 12.29 -13.38 17.68
N LYS A 230 13.38 -13.99 17.18
CA LYS A 230 14.07 -15.07 17.91
C LYS A 230 14.60 -14.65 19.28
N ASN A 231 14.87 -13.36 19.46
CA ASN A 231 15.27 -12.80 20.73
C ASN A 231 14.04 -12.26 21.46
N ASN A 232 13.68 -12.86 22.60
CA ASN A 232 12.47 -12.52 23.37
C ASN A 232 12.43 -11.07 23.89
N TYR A 233 13.56 -10.34 23.87
CA TYR A 233 13.64 -8.94 24.28
C TYR A 233 13.66 -7.96 23.09
N GLU A 234 13.62 -8.49 21.86
CA GLU A 234 13.59 -7.71 20.64
C GLU A 234 12.15 -7.41 20.24
N PHE A 235 11.89 -6.15 19.90
CA PHE A 235 10.61 -5.71 19.39
C PHE A 235 10.75 -5.27 17.95
N ILE A 236 9.72 -5.52 17.15
CA ILE A 236 9.62 -5.07 15.78
C ILE A 236 9.20 -3.59 15.81
N GLU A 237 10.07 -2.72 15.32
CA GLU A 237 9.76 -1.29 15.17
C GLU A 237 8.72 -1.09 14.05
N GLY A 238 7.74 -0.21 14.26
CA GLY A 238 6.71 0.00 13.25
C GLY A 238 7.24 0.62 11.93
N LYS A 239 8.39 1.31 11.94
CA LYS A 239 9.09 1.69 10.70
C LYS A 239 9.54 0.48 9.89
N THR A 240 10.03 -0.56 10.56
CA THR A 240 10.39 -1.84 9.93
C THR A 240 9.14 -2.50 9.35
N ILE A 241 8.03 -2.52 10.08
CA ILE A 241 6.74 -3.02 9.58
C ILE A 241 6.33 -2.28 8.30
N LEU A 242 6.39 -0.94 8.30
CA LEU A 242 6.09 -0.11 7.12
C LEU A 242 6.98 -0.44 5.91
N SER A 243 8.27 -0.73 6.14
CA SER A 243 9.17 -1.18 5.08
C SER A 243 8.77 -2.55 4.53
N LEU A 244 8.47 -3.51 5.42
CA LEU A 244 8.11 -4.88 5.05
C LEU A 244 6.78 -4.93 4.27
N VAL A 245 5.74 -4.23 4.74
CA VAL A 245 4.44 -4.19 4.04
C VAL A 245 4.57 -3.57 2.65
N SER A 246 5.38 -2.52 2.52
CA SER A 246 5.66 -1.91 1.21
C SER A 246 6.41 -2.88 0.29
N GLN A 247 7.47 -3.52 0.79
CA GLN A 247 8.31 -4.46 0.04
C GLN A 247 7.52 -5.68 -0.46
N TYR A 248 6.64 -6.24 0.38
CA TYR A 248 5.85 -7.42 0.08
C TYR A 248 4.47 -7.12 -0.53
N GLY A 249 4.15 -5.85 -0.75
CA GLY A 249 2.93 -5.43 -1.44
C GLY A 249 1.66 -5.64 -0.62
N LEU A 250 1.75 -5.48 0.70
CA LEU A 250 0.59 -5.38 1.57
C LEU A 250 0.11 -3.92 1.63
N LYS A 251 -1.20 -3.73 1.63
CA LYS A 251 -1.88 -2.43 1.66
C LYS A 251 -2.65 -2.27 2.94
N TYR A 252 -2.54 -1.10 3.56
CA TYR A 252 -3.37 -0.75 4.70
C TYR A 252 -4.83 -0.60 4.25
N GLY A 253 -5.79 -1.09 5.02
CA GLY A 253 -7.19 -1.03 4.64
C GLY A 253 -8.16 -1.40 5.77
N ALA A 254 -9.17 -2.20 5.41
CA ALA A 254 -10.28 -2.55 6.27
C ALA A 254 -9.86 -3.02 7.67
N MET A 255 -10.63 -2.61 8.68
CA MET A 255 -10.40 -2.95 10.09
C MET A 255 -9.02 -2.55 10.63
N ASN A 256 -8.38 -1.54 10.03
CA ASN A 256 -7.07 -1.03 10.44
C ASN A 256 -5.96 -2.10 10.38
N MET A 257 -5.99 -2.93 9.34
CA MET A 257 -5.01 -4.01 9.11
C MET A 257 -4.25 -3.82 7.81
N PHE A 258 -3.19 -4.61 7.62
CA PHE A 258 -2.52 -4.73 6.33
C PHE A 258 -3.02 -5.94 5.57
N HIS A 259 -3.18 -5.81 4.27
CA HIS A 259 -3.84 -6.79 3.41
C HIS A 259 -3.00 -7.10 2.18
N ARG A 260 -2.86 -8.39 1.84
CA ARG A 260 -2.28 -8.79 0.56
C ARG A 260 -3.41 -9.14 -0.40
N TYR A 261 -3.47 -8.44 -1.53
CA TYR A 261 -4.41 -8.74 -2.62
C TYR A 261 -3.75 -9.57 -3.71
N GLU A 262 -4.51 -10.00 -4.71
CA GLU A 262 -3.99 -10.67 -5.91
C GLU A 262 -2.83 -9.89 -6.54
N ASN A 263 -3.06 -8.61 -6.78
CA ASN A 263 -2.07 -7.73 -7.36
C ASN A 263 -1.39 -6.87 -6.28
N LYS A 264 -0.15 -6.43 -6.54
CA LYS A 264 0.64 -5.61 -5.59
C LYS A 264 0.12 -4.18 -5.45
N ASP A 265 -0.67 -3.71 -6.41
CA ASP A 265 -1.32 -2.40 -6.38
C ASP A 265 -2.49 -2.36 -5.38
N GLY A 266 -2.96 -3.51 -4.89
CA GLY A 266 -4.13 -3.61 -4.00
C GLY A 266 -5.41 -3.99 -4.73
N SER A 267 -5.34 -4.34 -6.02
CA SER A 267 -6.49 -4.81 -6.80
C SER A 267 -6.63 -6.34 -6.77
N GLY A 268 -7.83 -6.81 -7.10
CA GLY A 268 -8.18 -8.22 -7.13
C GLY A 268 -8.66 -8.75 -5.78
N ILE A 269 -8.69 -10.07 -5.66
CA ILE A 269 -9.23 -10.73 -4.46
C ILE A 269 -8.26 -10.54 -3.28
N LEU A 270 -8.80 -10.25 -2.09
CA LEU A 270 -8.04 -10.22 -0.84
C LEU A 270 -7.55 -11.63 -0.48
N TRP A 271 -6.24 -11.86 -0.45
CA TRP A 271 -5.66 -13.15 -0.09
C TRP A 271 -5.60 -13.40 1.41
N PHE A 272 -4.96 -12.51 2.16
CA PHE A 272 -4.74 -12.65 3.59
C PHE A 272 -4.49 -11.29 4.21
N SER A 273 -4.59 -11.22 5.54
CA SER A 273 -4.40 -10.00 6.31
C SER A 273 -3.30 -10.18 7.35
N MET A 274 -2.81 -9.07 7.89
CA MET A 274 -1.76 -9.00 8.89
C MET A 274 -2.12 -8.00 9.98
N MET A 275 -1.90 -8.43 11.23
CA MET A 275 -2.04 -7.65 12.46
C MET A 275 -0.74 -7.66 13.26
N GLY A 276 -0.65 -6.76 14.25
CA GLY A 276 0.46 -6.72 15.19
C GLY A 276 0.13 -7.49 16.46
N VAL A 277 1.16 -7.97 17.15
CA VAL A 277 1.06 -8.39 18.56
C VAL A 277 1.69 -7.29 19.40
N ASP A 278 0.92 -6.68 20.29
CA ASP A 278 1.41 -5.62 21.15
C ASP A 278 2.45 -6.15 22.16
N GLN A 279 2.99 -5.27 23.00
CA GLN A 279 4.01 -5.64 23.99
C GLN A 279 3.46 -6.54 25.11
N ASN A 280 2.14 -6.62 25.27
CA ASN A 280 1.46 -7.44 26.26
C ASN A 280 1.04 -8.81 25.68
N GLY A 281 1.37 -9.10 24.42
CA GLY A 281 0.98 -10.35 23.75
C GLY A 281 -0.44 -10.32 23.18
N VAL A 282 -1.10 -9.17 23.13
CA VAL A 282 -2.46 -9.03 22.59
C VAL A 282 -2.38 -8.74 21.10
N ILE A 283 -3.16 -9.48 20.30
CA ILE A 283 -3.31 -9.22 18.87
C ILE A 283 -4.10 -7.92 18.70
N THR A 284 -3.50 -6.94 18.02
CA THR A 284 -4.06 -5.59 17.87
C THR A 284 -3.98 -5.12 16.41
N PRO A 285 -4.98 -4.36 15.95
CA PRO A 285 -4.90 -3.67 14.67
C PRO A 285 -3.84 -2.55 14.72
N PHE A 286 -3.48 -2.03 13.55
CA PHE A 286 -2.48 -0.99 13.41
C PHE A 286 -3.12 0.40 13.37
N ASP A 287 -2.68 1.30 14.24
CA ASP A 287 -2.94 2.73 14.10
C ASP A 287 -1.85 3.37 13.24
N LEU A 288 -2.18 3.80 12.02
CA LEU A 288 -1.21 4.35 11.08
C LEU A 288 -0.51 5.62 11.59
N ASN A 289 -1.18 6.41 12.45
CA ASN A 289 -0.60 7.64 13.00
C ASN A 289 0.48 7.32 14.03
N LEU A 290 0.28 6.26 14.81
CA LEU A 290 1.19 5.83 15.87
C LEU A 290 2.22 4.80 15.40
N LEU A 291 1.94 4.11 14.29
CA LEU A 291 2.76 3.02 13.77
C LEU A 291 4.24 3.38 13.63
N PRO A 292 4.66 4.53 13.06
CA PRO A 292 6.09 4.87 12.92
C PRO A 292 6.87 4.95 14.25
N THR A 293 6.17 5.14 15.37
CA THR A 293 6.77 5.23 16.72
C THR A 293 6.42 4.03 17.60
N SER A 294 5.56 3.12 17.11
CA SER A 294 5.10 1.96 17.86
C SER A 294 6.10 0.80 17.78
N ARG A 295 5.96 -0.12 18.73
CA ARG A 295 6.76 -1.36 18.83
C ARG A 295 5.85 -2.53 19.10
N TYR A 296 6.10 -3.64 18.42
CA TYR A 296 5.31 -4.87 18.47
C TYR A 296 6.19 -6.04 18.91
N SER A 297 5.64 -6.96 19.69
CA SER A 297 6.34 -8.20 20.08
C SER A 297 6.30 -9.26 18.97
N GLY A 298 5.36 -9.13 18.03
CA GLY A 298 5.21 -10.04 16.91
C GLY A 298 4.24 -9.52 15.84
N LEU A 299 4.05 -10.33 14.80
CA LEU A 299 3.07 -10.11 13.73
C LEU A 299 2.22 -11.36 13.57
N VAL A 300 0.93 -11.21 13.29
CA VAL A 300 0.04 -12.33 12.97
C VAL A 300 -0.45 -12.14 11.55
N LEU A 301 -0.17 -13.12 10.69
CA LEU A 301 -0.72 -13.21 9.35
C LEU A 301 -1.83 -14.25 9.35
N PHE A 302 -2.96 -13.96 8.73
CA PHE A 302 -4.08 -14.88 8.73
C PHE A 302 -4.85 -14.91 7.41
N LEU A 303 -5.29 -16.12 7.05
CA LEU A 303 -6.17 -16.39 5.93
C LEU A 303 -7.59 -16.58 6.46
N SER A 304 -8.52 -15.73 6.03
CA SER A 304 -9.94 -15.85 6.36
C SER A 304 -10.63 -16.88 5.48
N LEU A 305 -11.45 -17.73 6.09
CA LEU A 305 -12.26 -18.76 5.44
C LEU A 305 -13.75 -18.48 5.75
N PRO A 306 -14.69 -18.66 4.79
CA PRO A 306 -14.52 -19.16 3.44
C PRO A 306 -13.75 -18.23 2.50
N HIS A 307 -12.92 -18.81 1.63
CA HIS A 307 -12.18 -18.08 0.60
C HIS A 307 -12.29 -18.76 -0.77
N PRO A 308 -12.67 -18.06 -1.85
CA PRO A 308 -12.93 -18.66 -3.17
C PRO A 308 -11.72 -19.39 -3.76
N LYS A 309 -10.53 -18.88 -3.47
CA LYS A 309 -9.23 -19.43 -3.91
C LYS A 309 -8.34 -19.79 -2.70
N ALA A 310 -8.90 -20.41 -1.65
CA ALA A 310 -8.24 -20.57 -0.35
C ALA A 310 -6.82 -21.18 -0.41
N THR A 311 -6.60 -22.25 -1.18
CA THR A 311 -5.27 -22.88 -1.30
C THR A 311 -4.23 -21.92 -1.86
N GLN A 312 -4.60 -21.10 -2.86
CA GLN A 312 -3.70 -20.10 -3.43
C GLN A 312 -3.40 -18.97 -2.44
N GLY A 313 -4.41 -18.54 -1.67
CA GLY A 313 -4.25 -17.58 -0.58
C GLY A 313 -3.28 -18.08 0.48
N PHE A 314 -3.42 -19.33 0.91
CA PHE A 314 -2.53 -19.98 1.87
C PHE A 314 -1.10 -20.11 1.36
N ASP A 315 -0.89 -20.61 0.15
CA ASP A 315 0.44 -20.77 -0.44
C ASP A 315 1.15 -19.41 -0.59
N THR A 316 0.40 -18.36 -0.95
CA THR A 316 0.90 -16.98 -1.03
C THR A 316 1.22 -16.43 0.36
N MET A 317 0.35 -16.65 1.35
CA MET A 317 0.57 -16.26 2.74
C MET A 317 1.84 -16.89 3.28
N MET A 318 1.99 -18.20 3.16
CA MET A 318 3.17 -18.92 3.64
C MET A 318 4.45 -18.45 2.95
N SER A 319 4.40 -18.12 1.66
CA SER A 319 5.56 -17.56 0.95
C SER A 319 5.99 -16.23 1.56
N VAL A 320 5.04 -15.32 1.83
CA VAL A 320 5.32 -14.02 2.45
C VAL A 320 5.76 -14.16 3.91
N VAL A 321 5.15 -15.06 4.68
CA VAL A 321 5.56 -15.41 6.05
C VAL A 321 7.04 -15.78 6.08
N ASN A 322 7.49 -16.68 5.20
CA ASN A 322 8.89 -17.10 5.17
C ASN A 322 9.84 -15.94 4.79
N LEU A 323 9.40 -15.01 3.94
CA LEU A 323 10.21 -13.83 3.57
C LEU A 323 10.32 -12.85 4.74
N ILE A 324 9.19 -12.49 5.37
CA ILE A 324 9.17 -11.60 6.53
C ILE A 324 9.94 -12.21 7.70
N SER A 325 9.82 -13.53 7.94
CA SER A 325 10.55 -14.19 9.01
C SER A 325 12.06 -14.15 8.81
N ASN A 326 12.53 -14.24 7.56
CA ASN A 326 13.94 -14.14 7.24
C ASN A 326 14.47 -12.72 7.46
N ASP A 327 13.73 -11.70 7.03
CA ASP A 327 14.12 -10.29 7.21
C ASP A 327 14.15 -9.88 8.68
N LEU A 328 13.20 -10.38 9.47
CA LEU A 328 13.09 -10.10 10.90
C LEU A 328 13.89 -11.06 11.79
N ASN A 329 14.51 -12.09 11.21
CA ASN A 329 15.08 -13.21 11.96
C ASN A 329 14.11 -13.76 13.03
N ALA A 330 12.86 -14.00 12.63
CA ALA A 330 11.75 -14.42 13.49
C ALA A 330 11.53 -15.94 13.46
N LEU A 331 10.96 -16.47 14.54
CA LEU A 331 10.34 -17.79 14.59
C LEU A 331 8.95 -17.72 13.96
N ILE A 332 8.57 -18.80 13.29
CA ILE A 332 7.23 -18.98 12.73
C ILE A 332 6.48 -19.93 13.65
N LEU A 333 5.34 -19.48 14.16
CA LEU A 333 4.49 -20.23 15.07
C LEU A 333 3.12 -20.51 14.45
N ASP A 334 2.53 -21.64 14.82
CA ASP A 334 1.17 -22.03 14.43
C ASP A 334 0.10 -21.42 15.37
N GLU A 335 -1.15 -21.85 15.22
CA GLU A 335 -2.27 -21.36 16.01
C GLU A 335 -2.19 -21.68 17.52
N ASN A 336 -1.40 -22.69 17.89
CA ASN A 336 -1.17 -23.09 19.28
C ASN A 336 0.06 -22.39 19.88
N ASN A 337 0.71 -21.49 19.12
CA ASN A 337 1.99 -20.86 19.41
C ASN A 337 3.16 -21.85 19.48
N GLU A 338 3.06 -22.99 18.79
CA GLU A 338 4.15 -23.95 18.65
C GLU A 338 4.97 -23.65 17.38
N ILE A 339 6.24 -24.05 17.36
CA ILE A 339 7.10 -23.83 16.19
C ILE A 339 6.51 -24.56 14.98
N LEU A 340 6.26 -23.82 13.90
CA LEU A 340 5.62 -24.36 12.71
C LEU A 340 6.53 -25.38 12.01
N THR A 341 6.19 -26.66 12.18
CA THR A 341 6.88 -27.77 11.51
C THR A 341 6.45 -27.92 10.05
N ARG A 342 7.25 -28.65 9.25
CA ARG A 342 6.90 -28.99 7.87
C ARG A 342 5.62 -29.83 7.81
N GLU A 343 5.45 -30.74 8.76
CA GLU A 343 4.26 -31.59 8.87
C GLU A 343 3.01 -30.76 9.16
N ARG A 344 3.05 -29.91 10.19
CA ARG A 344 1.91 -29.03 10.53
C ARG A 344 1.55 -28.12 9.37
N ARG A 345 2.53 -27.55 8.67
CA ARG A 345 2.30 -26.77 7.45
C ARG A 345 1.54 -27.54 6.37
N GLN A 346 1.85 -28.82 6.20
CA GLN A 346 1.16 -29.67 5.22
C GLN A 346 -0.26 -30.01 5.69
N GLN A 347 -0.47 -30.25 6.99
CA GLN A 347 -1.79 -30.45 7.58
C GLN A 347 -2.69 -29.21 7.37
N LEU A 348 -2.20 -28.02 7.72
CA LEU A 348 -2.91 -26.75 7.48
C LEU A 348 -3.28 -26.57 6.00
N ARG A 349 -2.38 -26.92 5.08
CA ARG A 349 -2.65 -26.85 3.64
C ARG A 349 -3.77 -27.82 3.23
N THR A 350 -3.82 -29.02 3.80
CA THR A 350 -4.88 -30.00 3.55
C THR A 350 -6.21 -29.51 4.11
N GLU A 351 -6.25 -28.98 5.34
CA GLU A 351 -7.43 -28.37 5.95
C GLU A 351 -8.02 -27.26 5.06
N VAL A 352 -7.16 -26.38 4.52
CA VAL A 352 -7.57 -25.32 3.57
C VAL A 352 -8.14 -25.90 2.27
N GLN A 353 -7.59 -27.00 1.76
CA GLN A 353 -8.10 -27.66 0.56
C GLN A 353 -9.48 -28.29 0.78
N GLU A 354 -9.68 -28.95 1.92
CA GLU A 354 -10.97 -29.52 2.32
C GLU A 354 -12.02 -28.43 2.47
N TYR A 355 -11.67 -27.32 3.13
CA TYR A 355 -12.56 -26.17 3.25
C TYR A 355 -12.96 -25.61 1.88
N GLN A 356 -12.01 -25.46 0.96
CA GLN A 356 -12.31 -24.99 -0.40
C GLN A 356 -13.19 -25.98 -1.18
N ALA A 357 -13.00 -27.28 -1.00
CA ALA A 357 -13.83 -28.31 -1.62
C ALA A 357 -15.27 -28.25 -1.08
N ALA A 358 -15.45 -28.18 0.23
CA ALA A 358 -16.76 -28.06 0.87
C ALA A 358 -17.52 -26.81 0.40
N MET A 359 -16.82 -25.68 0.26
CA MET A 359 -17.40 -24.44 -0.27
C MET A 359 -17.89 -24.58 -1.73
N ARG A 360 -17.19 -25.38 -2.56
CA ARG A 360 -17.60 -25.64 -3.95
C ARG A 360 -18.80 -26.56 -4.02
N GLU A 361 -18.92 -27.52 -3.12
CA GLU A 361 -20.07 -28.44 -3.06
C GLU A 361 -21.34 -27.76 -2.52
N ALA A 362 -21.20 -26.73 -1.68
CA ALA A 362 -22.31 -25.97 -1.13
C ALA A 362 -22.94 -24.95 -2.11
N ARG A 363 -22.37 -24.77 -3.30
CA ARG A 363 -22.79 -23.80 -4.31
C ARG A 363 -23.42 -24.49 -5.52
#